data_AF-A0AAD6IWU9-F1
#
_entry.id   AF-A0AAD6IWU9-F1
#
_cell.length_a   1.000
_cell.length_b   1.000
_cell.length_c   1.000
_cell.angle_alpha   90.00
_cell.angle_beta   90.00
_cell.angle_gamma   90.00
#
_symmetry.space_group_name_H-M   'P 1'
#
loop_
_entity.id
_entity.type
_entity.pdbx_description
1 polymer ?
#
loop_
_entity_poly.entity_id
_entity_poly.type
_entity_poly.pdbx_seq_one_letter_code
_entity_poly.pdbx_strand_id
1 'polypeptide(L)'
;MHFARLPGTQTRDITTSTRRRSSASPRHRHASITSMAHRDDRIRSRDSGSSASSSSRRAPAHFVTKDAASFMALMGDMLRLQEQSLAMAYLYMHRYTKFIRDGNHATGEPVRDFLDDHTLALTCLSLSTKATESPRRLRSLIVPAYALLHPPSTTTTSSPAPALRVPSHKYDTLRATIVTAELHLLRILKFELRLPLPHDYIPRILDAALSIIPGEDYAALPPDRMAEDNVADAADTFLGRQCMGLATRCLQVYAVATYYTARTIACGVVGVVLDGSGILPGEGMARWVERVMGRDVEVEDYEDVVTEISAVYLGVDRVGGSGNDGAGDEAKSDEKS
;
A
#
# COMPACT_ATOMS: atom_id res chain seq x y z
N MET A 1 -55.33 32.47 -22.49
CA MET A 1 -54.19 32.38 -21.55
C MET A 1 -54.11 33.67 -20.74
N HIS A 2 -54.67 33.66 -19.52
CA HIS A 2 -54.33 34.54 -18.38
C HIS A 2 -55.40 34.38 -17.29
N PHE A 3 -54.95 34.33 -16.02
CA PHE A 3 -55.56 34.72 -14.73
C PHE A 3 -54.93 33.81 -13.65
N ALA A 4 -53.96 34.24 -12.84
CA ALA A 4 -53.96 35.21 -11.73
C ALA A 4 -54.23 34.58 -10.34
N ARG A 5 -53.21 34.74 -9.49
CA ARG A 5 -53.04 34.77 -8.01
C ARG A 5 -54.08 34.19 -7.03
N LEU A 6 -53.46 33.55 -6.01
CA LEU A 6 -53.84 33.05 -4.66
C LEU A 6 -54.55 34.09 -3.75
N PRO A 7 -55.24 33.69 -2.64
CA PRO A 7 -54.67 33.23 -1.33
C PRO A 7 -55.45 32.01 -0.74
N GLY A 8 -55.05 31.20 0.24
CA GLY A 8 -54.26 31.33 1.47
C GLY A 8 -55.10 30.77 2.64
N THR A 9 -54.57 29.85 3.47
CA THR A 9 -54.91 29.53 4.90
C THR A 9 -54.32 28.14 5.26
N GLN A 10 -53.31 28.00 6.13
CA GLN A 10 -53.24 28.06 7.62
C GLN A 10 -53.69 26.77 8.34
N THR A 11 -52.71 25.99 8.85
CA THR A 11 -52.80 25.02 9.97
C THR A 11 -51.37 24.68 10.40
N ARG A 12 -50.84 25.28 11.48
CA ARG A 12 -50.87 24.93 12.92
C ARG A 12 -49.85 23.86 13.36
N ASP A 13 -49.19 24.22 14.45
CA ASP A 13 -48.00 23.69 15.12
C ASP A 13 -48.17 22.37 15.89
N ILE A 14 -47.04 21.98 16.53
CA ILE A 14 -46.84 21.18 17.77
C ILE A 14 -46.18 19.81 17.44
N THR A 15 -44.91 19.52 17.79
CA THR A 15 -44.48 19.10 19.14
C THR A 15 -42.96 19.22 19.39
N THR A 16 -42.62 20.00 20.43
CA THR A 16 -41.74 19.69 21.59
C THR A 16 -40.41 18.92 21.44
N SER A 17 -39.34 19.69 21.66
CA SER A 17 -38.05 19.34 22.26
C SER A 17 -38.19 18.72 23.66
N THR A 18 -37.39 17.69 23.99
CA THR A 18 -37.05 17.38 25.38
C THR A 18 -35.59 16.91 25.49
N ARG A 19 -34.79 17.82 26.04
CA ARG A 19 -33.41 17.69 26.48
C ARG A 19 -33.40 17.09 27.89
N ARG A 20 -32.66 16.01 28.15
CA ARG A 20 -32.36 15.55 29.52
C ARG A 20 -30.85 15.45 29.74
N ARG A 21 -30.37 16.32 30.62
CA ARG A 21 -29.10 16.25 31.35
C ARG A 21 -29.37 15.63 32.73
N SER A 22 -28.45 14.80 33.23
CA SER A 22 -28.20 14.51 34.65
C SER A 22 -26.95 13.61 34.71
N SER A 23 -25.77 14.09 35.14
CA SER A 23 -25.31 14.41 36.50
C SER A 23 -24.62 13.22 37.22
N ALA A 24 -23.28 13.25 37.18
CA ALA A 24 -22.28 13.04 38.24
C ALA A 24 -22.47 12.00 39.38
N SER A 25 -21.46 11.09 39.46
CA SER A 25 -20.65 10.62 40.62
C SER A 25 -21.32 9.87 41.81
N PRO A 26 -20.63 8.98 42.58
CA PRO A 26 -19.24 9.13 43.05
C PRO A 26 -18.34 7.87 43.18
N ARG A 27 -17.09 8.17 43.57
CA ARG A 27 -15.91 7.37 43.96
C ARG A 27 -16.16 6.15 44.87
N HIS A 28 -15.33 5.11 44.70
CA HIS A 28 -14.72 4.38 45.81
C HIS A 28 -13.26 3.97 45.51
N ARG A 29 -12.38 4.28 46.46
CA ARG A 29 -10.98 3.82 46.57
C ARG A 29 -10.95 2.42 47.18
N HIS A 30 -9.96 1.59 46.83
CA HIS A 30 -9.15 0.85 47.81
C HIS A 30 -7.80 0.45 47.19
N ALA A 31 -6.76 0.57 48.00
CA ALA A 31 -5.36 0.28 47.72
C ALA A 31 -4.96 -1.11 48.24
N SER A 32 -3.84 -1.66 47.74
CA SER A 32 -2.85 -2.59 48.36
C SER A 32 -2.08 -3.25 47.20
N ILE A 33 -0.84 -2.89 46.83
CA ILE A 33 0.45 -3.16 47.50
C ILE A 33 0.49 -4.55 48.14
N THR A 34 1.11 -5.51 47.45
CA THR A 34 1.89 -6.57 48.12
C THR A 34 3.19 -6.80 47.36
N SER A 35 4.27 -6.42 48.03
CA SER A 35 5.66 -6.76 47.77
C SER A 35 5.92 -8.13 48.39
N MET A 36 6.58 -9.04 47.65
CA MET A 36 7.36 -10.10 48.27
C MET A 36 8.66 -10.30 47.50
N ALA A 37 9.72 -9.74 48.07
CA ALA A 37 11.07 -10.19 47.88
C ALA A 37 11.26 -11.50 48.67
N HIS A 38 11.85 -12.52 48.03
CA HIS A 38 12.52 -13.59 48.76
C HIS A 38 13.95 -13.76 48.25
N ARG A 39 14.82 -13.78 49.24
CA ARG A 39 16.27 -13.89 49.27
C ARG A 39 16.81 -15.17 48.63
N ASP A 40 18.00 -15.00 48.05
CA ASP A 40 19.20 -15.84 48.14
C ASP A 40 19.04 -17.30 48.61
N ASP A 41 19.44 -18.23 47.74
CA ASP A 41 20.30 -19.31 48.21
C ASP A 41 21.44 -19.60 47.23
N ARG A 42 22.66 -19.52 47.78
CA ARG A 42 23.93 -19.84 47.13
C ARG A 42 24.15 -21.34 47.24
N ILE A 43 24.27 -22.04 46.10
CA ILE A 43 25.04 -23.28 46.04
C ILE A 43 26.06 -23.20 44.91
N ARG A 44 27.33 -23.33 45.31
CA ARG A 44 28.51 -23.46 44.47
C ARG A 44 28.63 -24.91 43.96
N SER A 45 28.81 -25.08 42.66
CA SER A 45 29.51 -26.22 42.03
C SER A 45 29.73 -25.85 40.55
N ARG A 46 30.89 -25.31 40.16
CA ARG A 46 32.08 -26.01 39.62
C ARG A 46 31.82 -26.89 38.40
N ASP A 47 32.51 -26.50 37.34
CA ASP A 47 33.02 -27.25 36.18
C ASP A 47 32.02 -27.91 35.23
N SER A 48 31.90 -27.36 34.02
CA SER A 48 32.32 -28.05 32.79
C SER A 48 32.29 -27.11 31.59
N GLY A 49 33.38 -27.13 30.82
CA GLY A 49 33.51 -26.36 29.59
C GLY A 49 32.51 -26.82 28.54
N SER A 50 31.86 -25.85 27.92
CA SER A 50 31.17 -26.02 26.64
C SER A 50 31.42 -24.78 25.81
N SER A 51 32.29 -24.98 24.83
CA SER A 51 32.60 -24.14 23.69
C SER A 51 31.41 -23.26 23.31
N ALA A 52 31.51 -21.96 23.60
CA ALA A 52 30.64 -20.98 22.99
C ALA A 52 30.95 -20.99 21.49
N SER A 53 30.15 -21.74 20.74
CA SER A 53 29.97 -21.49 19.33
C SER A 53 29.53 -20.04 19.22
N SER A 54 30.49 -19.16 18.90
CA SER A 54 30.22 -17.83 18.43
C SER A 54 29.30 -18.01 17.23
N SER A 55 27.99 -17.92 17.48
CA SER A 55 26.99 -17.73 16.46
C SER A 55 27.37 -16.42 15.80
N SER A 56 28.21 -16.56 14.78
CA SER A 56 28.47 -15.55 13.77
C SER A 56 27.09 -15.29 13.18
N ARG A 57 26.39 -14.33 13.78
CA ARG A 57 25.29 -13.64 13.14
C ARG A 57 25.92 -12.99 11.93
N ARG A 58 26.00 -13.75 10.84
CA ARG A 58 26.29 -13.22 9.52
C ARG A 58 25.33 -12.05 9.36
N ALA A 59 25.89 -10.85 9.33
CA ALA A 59 25.14 -9.68 8.93
C ALA A 59 24.46 -10.04 7.61
N PRO A 60 23.14 -9.82 7.46
CA PRO A 60 22.46 -10.13 6.22
C PRO A 60 23.17 -9.40 5.07
N ALA A 61 23.24 -10.09 3.92
CA ALA A 61 23.87 -9.58 2.71
C ALA A 61 23.39 -8.16 2.41
N HIS A 62 24.30 -7.31 1.93
CA HIS A 62 24.09 -5.91 1.64
C HIS A 62 22.89 -5.71 0.71
N PHE A 63 21.71 -5.42 1.26
CA PHE A 63 20.52 -5.00 0.53
C PHE A 63 20.67 -3.51 0.17
N VAL A 64 21.62 -3.20 -0.72
CA VAL A 64 21.55 -1.94 -1.45
C VAL A 64 20.46 -2.14 -2.50
N THR A 65 19.23 -1.76 -2.14
CA THR A 65 18.10 -1.75 -3.07
C THR A 65 18.42 -0.77 -4.18
N LYS A 66 18.65 -1.28 -5.40
CA LYS A 66 19.00 -0.44 -6.57
C LYS A 66 17.82 0.35 -7.12
N ASP A 67 16.60 -0.05 -6.76
CA ASP A 67 15.36 0.48 -7.30
C ASP A 67 14.50 1.08 -6.19
N ALA A 68 13.87 2.22 -6.49
CA ALA A 68 12.98 2.96 -5.59
C ALA A 68 11.84 2.07 -5.08
N ALA A 69 11.25 1.24 -5.94
CA ALA A 69 10.11 0.42 -5.57
C ALA A 69 10.49 -0.68 -4.56
N SER A 70 11.66 -1.30 -4.77
CA SER A 70 12.25 -2.27 -3.85
C SER A 70 12.64 -1.63 -2.51
N PHE A 71 13.20 -0.42 -2.55
CA PHE A 71 13.49 0.35 -1.33
C PHE A 71 12.22 0.69 -0.55
N MET A 72 11.14 1.07 -1.25
CA MET A 72 9.84 1.34 -0.64
C MET A 72 9.24 0.11 0.02
N ALA A 73 9.32 -1.06 -0.61
CA ALA A 73 8.85 -2.32 -0.03
C ALA A 73 9.58 -2.61 1.30
N LEU A 74 10.91 -2.58 1.27
CA LEU A 74 11.74 -2.82 2.45
C LEU A 74 11.46 -1.82 3.58
N MET A 75 11.31 -0.55 3.24
CA MET A 75 10.92 0.49 4.18
C MET A 75 9.51 0.28 4.72
N GLY A 76 8.56 -0.15 3.89
CA GLY A 76 7.20 -0.51 4.28
C GLY A 76 7.19 -1.59 5.36
N ASP A 77 7.98 -2.64 5.17
CA ASP A 77 8.14 -3.74 6.13
C ASP A 77 8.78 -3.27 7.44
N MET A 78 9.88 -2.52 7.35
CA MET A 78 10.58 -1.99 8.53
C MET A 78 9.69 -1.06 9.37
N LEU A 79 8.83 -0.28 8.72
CA LEU A 79 7.91 0.66 9.35
C LEU A 79 6.59 0.02 9.75
N ARG A 80 6.35 -1.24 9.36
CA ARG A 80 5.08 -1.96 9.50
C ARG A 80 3.93 -1.09 9.01
N LEU A 81 4.05 -0.60 7.78
CA LEU A 81 3.00 0.16 7.14
C LEU A 81 1.83 -0.76 6.80
N GLN A 82 0.63 -0.18 6.76
CA GLN A 82 -0.52 -0.87 6.18
C GLN A 82 -0.29 -1.05 4.68
N GLU A 83 -0.78 -2.16 4.13
CA GLU A 83 -0.66 -2.47 2.70
C GLU A 83 -1.19 -1.34 1.81
N GLN A 84 -2.32 -0.73 2.21
CA GLN A 84 -2.91 0.43 1.54
C GLN A 84 -1.96 1.64 1.50
N SER A 85 -1.21 1.91 2.57
CA SER A 85 -0.24 3.01 2.62
C SER A 85 0.92 2.77 1.65
N LEU A 86 1.38 1.52 1.54
CA LEU A 86 2.44 1.15 0.59
C LEU A 86 1.94 1.19 -0.86
N ALA A 87 0.75 0.63 -1.12
CA ALA A 87 0.05 0.67 -2.39
C ALA A 87 -0.13 2.12 -2.91
N MET A 88 -0.62 3.01 -2.05
CA MET A 88 -0.78 4.43 -2.38
C MET A 88 0.55 5.11 -2.70
N ALA A 89 1.62 4.74 -2.00
CA ALA A 89 2.94 5.28 -2.29
C ALA A 89 3.44 4.86 -3.68
N TYR A 90 3.17 3.62 -4.12
CA TYR A 90 3.52 3.18 -5.48
C TYR A 90 2.76 3.99 -6.54
N LEU A 91 1.47 4.26 -6.34
CA LEU A 91 0.70 5.12 -7.24
C LEU A 91 1.28 6.54 -7.33
N TYR A 92 1.72 7.12 -6.22
CA TYR A 92 2.38 8.44 -6.23
C TYR A 92 3.70 8.41 -7.01
N MET A 93 4.52 7.37 -6.81
CA MET A 93 5.76 7.16 -7.56
C MET A 93 5.48 7.04 -9.06
N HIS A 94 4.50 6.23 -9.49
CA HIS A 94 4.15 6.07 -10.91
C HIS A 94 3.61 7.36 -11.52
N ARG A 95 2.80 8.13 -10.78
CA ARG A 95 2.33 9.45 -11.25
C ARG A 95 3.49 10.45 -11.40
N TYR A 96 4.49 10.40 -10.52
CA TYR A 96 5.72 11.18 -10.68
C TYR A 96 6.49 10.76 -11.94
N THR A 97 6.73 9.46 -12.13
CA THR A 97 7.43 8.92 -13.32
C THR A 97 6.70 9.30 -14.61
N LYS A 98 5.37 9.19 -14.63
CA LYS A 98 4.54 9.60 -15.76
C LYS A 98 4.69 11.09 -16.06
N PHE A 99 4.67 11.95 -15.02
CA PHE A 99 4.87 13.39 -15.19
C PHE A 99 6.23 13.74 -15.83
N ILE A 100 7.31 13.10 -15.38
CA ILE A 100 8.65 13.30 -15.96
C ILE A 100 8.66 12.85 -17.43
N ARG A 101 8.07 11.69 -17.74
CA ARG A 101 7.97 11.16 -19.11
C ARG A 101 7.17 12.09 -20.03
N ASP A 102 5.97 12.47 -19.62
CA ASP A 102 5.08 13.31 -20.41
C ASP A 102 5.68 14.71 -20.63
N GLY A 103 6.38 15.25 -19.63
CA GLY A 103 7.12 16.51 -19.73
C GLY A 103 8.21 16.48 -20.79
N ASN A 104 9.00 15.41 -20.85
CA ASN A 104 10.06 15.24 -21.85
C ASN A 104 9.52 15.21 -23.29
N HIS A 105 8.31 14.68 -23.49
CA HIS A 105 7.68 14.64 -24.81
C HIS A 105 7.05 15.98 -25.22
N ALA A 106 6.51 16.75 -24.27
CA ALA A 106 5.73 17.94 -24.58
C ALA A 106 6.58 19.17 -24.95
N THR A 107 7.73 19.36 -24.29
CA THR A 107 8.54 20.58 -24.42
C THR A 107 9.76 20.43 -25.31
N GLY A 108 10.12 19.22 -25.74
CA GLY A 108 11.35 18.93 -26.49
C GLY A 108 12.64 19.09 -25.67
N GLU A 109 12.60 19.90 -24.61
CA GLU A 109 13.59 19.99 -23.55
C GLU A 109 13.29 18.96 -22.45
N PRO A 110 14.28 18.18 -21.99
CA PRO A 110 14.07 17.23 -20.92
C PRO A 110 13.75 17.96 -19.61
N VAL A 111 12.60 17.64 -19.01
CA VAL A 111 12.27 18.04 -17.65
C VAL A 111 13.31 17.41 -16.73
N ARG A 112 14.03 18.27 -16.01
CA ARG A 112 15.05 17.80 -15.07
C ARG A 112 14.39 16.97 -13.98
N ASP A 113 14.91 15.78 -13.75
CA ASP A 113 14.56 15.03 -12.57
C ASP A 113 15.17 15.73 -11.35
N PHE A 114 14.31 16.17 -10.44
CA PHE A 114 14.72 16.96 -9.27
C PHE A 114 14.88 16.11 -8.01
N LEU A 115 14.43 14.85 -8.03
CA LEU A 115 14.42 13.97 -6.87
C LEU A 115 15.18 12.69 -7.21
N ASP A 116 16.20 12.35 -6.41
CA ASP A 116 16.80 11.02 -6.49
C ASP A 116 15.78 9.95 -6.02
N ASP A 117 15.94 8.73 -6.51
CA ASP A 117 15.06 7.58 -6.25
C ASP A 117 14.72 7.38 -4.77
N HIS A 118 15.68 7.53 -3.87
CA HIS A 118 15.48 7.33 -2.44
C HIS A 118 14.73 8.49 -1.80
N THR A 119 15.02 9.72 -2.21
CA THR A 119 14.25 10.90 -1.78
C THR A 119 12.82 10.83 -2.28
N LEU A 120 12.59 10.44 -3.54
CA LEU A 120 11.26 10.21 -4.09
C LEU A 120 10.51 9.15 -3.28
N ALA A 121 11.12 7.98 -3.06
CA ALA A 121 10.54 6.90 -2.29
C ALA A 121 10.12 7.33 -0.87
N LEU A 122 11.01 8.01 -0.13
CA LEU A 122 10.67 8.49 1.22
C LEU A 122 9.56 9.55 1.21
N THR A 123 9.54 10.39 0.18
CA THR A 123 8.50 11.40 -0.02
C THR A 123 7.15 10.74 -0.28
N CYS A 124 7.10 9.74 -1.17
CA CYS A 124 5.89 8.97 -1.46
C CYS A 124 5.37 8.24 -0.21
N LEU A 125 6.23 7.58 0.56
CA LEU A 125 5.86 6.91 1.82
C LEU A 125 5.38 7.89 2.90
N SER A 126 6.07 9.02 3.05
CA SER A 126 5.66 10.05 4.01
C SER A 126 4.28 10.60 3.67
N LEU A 127 4.04 10.89 2.39
CA LEU A 127 2.77 11.42 1.92
C LEU A 127 1.64 10.39 2.00
N SER A 128 1.91 9.13 1.64
CA SER A 128 0.90 8.07 1.63
C SER A 128 0.39 7.72 3.03
N THR A 129 1.27 7.73 4.04
CA THR A 129 0.84 7.52 5.44
C THR A 129 -0.08 8.64 5.94
N LYS A 130 0.09 9.87 5.44
CA LYS A 130 -0.84 10.97 5.74
C LYS A 130 -2.17 10.80 5.01
N ALA A 131 -2.13 10.39 3.74
CA ALA A 131 -3.33 10.19 2.93
C ALA A 131 -4.21 9.03 3.42
N THR A 132 -3.59 8.00 4.00
CA THR A 132 -4.25 6.79 4.54
C THR A 132 -4.48 6.86 6.04
N GLU A 133 -4.49 8.07 6.62
CA GLU A 133 -4.84 8.33 8.02
C GLU A 133 -3.97 7.58 9.07
N SER A 134 -2.76 7.16 8.67
CA SER A 134 -1.79 6.46 9.50
C SER A 134 -0.45 7.23 9.62
N PRO A 135 -0.45 8.56 9.87
CA PRO A 135 0.72 9.41 9.67
C PRO A 135 1.92 8.98 10.51
N ARG A 136 3.09 8.89 9.87
CA ARG A 136 4.37 8.62 10.52
C ARG A 136 5.19 9.90 10.69
N ARG A 137 5.97 9.98 11.77
CA ARG A 137 6.89 11.12 11.98
C ARG A 137 8.03 11.01 10.97
N LEU A 138 8.50 12.13 10.41
CA LEU A 138 9.66 12.09 9.49
C LEU A 138 10.90 11.45 10.12
N ARG A 139 11.10 11.59 11.44
CA ARG A 139 12.16 10.88 12.16
C ARG A 139 12.07 9.36 11.99
N SER A 140 10.88 8.78 12.07
CA SER A 140 10.71 7.33 11.93
C SER A 140 10.94 6.85 10.50
N LEU A 141 10.86 7.72 9.49
CA LEU A 141 11.20 7.40 8.10
C LEU A 141 12.71 7.58 7.85
N ILE A 142 13.25 8.75 8.18
CA ILE A 142 14.64 9.15 7.84
C ILE A 142 15.68 8.28 8.54
N VAL A 143 15.50 7.96 9.82
CA VAL A 143 16.50 7.21 10.60
C VAL A 143 16.73 5.80 10.04
N PRO A 144 15.70 4.96 9.86
CA PRO A 144 15.89 3.63 9.26
C PRO A 144 16.36 3.71 7.81
N ALA A 145 15.83 4.64 7.01
CA ALA A 145 16.29 4.86 5.63
C ALA A 145 17.79 5.17 5.57
N TYR A 146 18.26 6.05 6.45
CA TYR A 146 19.67 6.40 6.53
C TYR A 146 20.54 5.18 6.90
N ALA A 147 20.08 4.36 7.84
CA ALA A 147 20.78 3.14 8.26
C ALA A 147 20.85 2.09 7.16
N LEU A 148 19.78 1.95 6.34
CA LEU A 148 19.77 1.08 5.16
C LEU A 148 20.77 1.55 4.09
N LEU A 149 20.80 2.84 3.80
CA LEU A 149 21.65 3.42 2.76
C LEU A 149 23.12 3.56 3.18
N HIS A 150 23.39 3.59 4.49
CA HIS A 150 24.73 3.75 5.06
C HIS A 150 25.01 2.65 6.09
N PRO A 151 25.10 1.38 5.67
CA PRO A 151 25.39 0.29 6.59
C PRO A 151 26.78 0.53 7.23
N PRO A 152 26.95 0.19 8.51
CA PRO A 152 28.26 0.27 9.15
C PRO A 152 29.20 -0.67 8.40
N SER A 153 30.20 -0.11 7.72
CA SER A 153 31.04 -0.90 6.81
C SER A 153 31.72 -2.06 7.53
N THR A 154 31.60 -3.26 6.98
CA THR A 154 32.39 -4.45 7.32
C THR A 154 33.77 -4.42 6.65
N THR A 155 34.08 -3.40 5.84
CA THR A 155 35.37 -3.27 5.16
C THR A 155 36.42 -2.59 6.05
N THR A 156 37.41 -3.40 6.42
CA THR A 156 38.82 -3.21 6.87
C THR A 156 39.52 -1.83 6.89
N THR A 157 38.88 -0.69 6.62
CA THR A 157 39.46 0.65 6.73
C THR A 157 38.70 1.50 7.76
N SER A 158 39.08 1.31 9.02
CA SER A 158 39.07 2.28 10.13
C SER A 158 38.00 3.41 10.14
N SER A 159 36.71 3.10 10.04
CA SER A 159 35.64 3.71 10.85
C SER A 159 34.27 3.35 10.25
N PRO A 160 33.37 2.68 10.99
CA PRO A 160 31.99 2.49 10.53
C PRO A 160 31.32 3.86 10.29
N ALA A 161 30.44 3.95 9.28
CA ALA A 161 29.64 5.14 9.06
C ALA A 161 28.83 5.45 10.34
N PRO A 162 28.94 6.67 10.90
CA PRO A 162 28.27 6.99 12.16
C PRO A 162 26.75 6.98 11.97
N ALA A 163 26.04 6.37 12.91
CA ALA A 163 24.59 6.42 12.97
C ALA A 163 24.10 7.87 12.94
N LEU A 164 22.96 8.11 12.29
CA LEU A 164 22.39 9.45 12.19
C LEU A 164 22.00 9.97 13.57
N ARG A 165 22.77 10.94 14.08
CA ARG A 165 22.48 11.62 15.34
C ARG A 165 21.26 12.52 15.16
N VAL A 166 20.35 12.48 16.13
CA VAL A 166 19.18 13.35 16.15
C VAL A 166 19.04 14.01 17.52
N PRO A 167 19.03 15.35 17.62
CA PRO A 167 19.13 16.33 16.52
C PRO A 167 20.56 16.45 15.94
N SER A 168 20.67 16.80 14.66
CA SER A 168 21.92 17.19 13.99
C SER A 168 21.63 18.01 12.74
N HIS A 169 22.59 18.85 12.30
CA HIS A 169 22.46 19.62 11.06
C HIS A 169 22.15 18.71 9.86
N LYS A 170 22.84 17.57 9.74
CA LYS A 170 22.59 16.58 8.66
C LYS A 170 21.16 16.06 8.69
N TYR A 171 20.63 15.71 9.87
CA TYR A 171 19.24 15.30 10.01
C TYR A 171 18.26 16.41 9.61
N ASP A 172 18.51 17.65 10.04
CA ASP A 172 17.64 18.78 9.73
C ASP A 172 17.62 19.11 8.24
N THR A 173 18.77 19.00 7.56
CA THR A 173 18.85 19.12 6.09
C THR A 173 18.03 18.04 5.40
N LEU A 174 18.22 16.76 5.76
CA LEU A 174 17.45 15.65 5.17
C LEU A 174 15.94 15.84 5.38
N ARG A 175 15.54 16.26 6.59
CA ARG A 175 14.15 16.56 6.91
C ARG A 175 13.61 17.70 6.03
N ALA A 176 14.36 18.78 5.86
CA ALA A 176 13.97 19.91 5.01
C ALA A 176 13.83 19.49 3.54
N THR A 177 14.73 18.65 3.03
CA THR A 177 14.66 18.09 1.68
C THR A 177 13.37 17.31 1.46
N ILE A 178 13.01 16.38 2.35
CA ILE A 178 11.78 15.59 2.22
C ILE A 178 10.54 16.49 2.29
N VAL A 179 10.51 17.47 3.19
CA VAL A 179 9.37 18.41 3.28
C VAL A 179 9.22 19.21 1.98
N THR A 180 10.34 19.62 1.38
CA THR A 180 10.33 20.35 0.10
C THR A 180 9.87 19.45 -1.03
N ALA A 181 10.39 18.22 -1.09
CA ALA A 181 10.00 17.21 -2.06
C ALA A 181 8.50 16.87 -1.96
N GLU A 182 7.93 16.79 -0.75
CA GLU A 182 6.49 16.58 -0.55
C GLU A 182 5.65 17.67 -1.21
N LEU A 183 6.07 18.94 -1.10
CA LEU A 183 5.36 20.06 -1.75
C LEU A 183 5.44 19.97 -3.27
N HIS A 184 6.57 19.52 -3.83
CA HIS A 184 6.69 19.28 -5.26
C HIS A 184 5.81 18.12 -5.72
N LEU A 185 5.86 16.99 -5.02
CA LEU A 185 5.03 15.83 -5.32
C LEU A 185 3.54 16.17 -5.24
N LEU A 186 3.11 16.92 -4.21
CA LEU A 186 1.73 17.41 -4.09
C LEU A 186 1.27 18.21 -5.30
N ARG A 187 2.13 19.08 -5.84
CA ARG A 187 1.82 19.87 -7.05
C ARG A 187 1.72 18.98 -8.29
N ILE A 188 2.61 18.01 -8.44
CA ILE A 188 2.57 17.02 -9.54
C ILE A 188 1.28 16.20 -9.48
N LEU A 189 0.89 15.76 -8.29
CA LEU A 189 -0.37 15.05 -8.03
C LEU A 189 -1.59 15.96 -8.10
N LYS A 190 -1.44 17.27 -8.33
CA LYS A 190 -2.52 18.27 -8.32
C LYS A 190 -3.35 18.22 -7.02
N PHE A 191 -2.71 17.90 -5.90
CA PHE A 191 -3.33 17.70 -4.59
C PHE A 191 -4.37 16.55 -4.54
N GLU A 192 -4.40 15.67 -5.54
CA GLU A 192 -5.24 14.48 -5.58
C GLU A 192 -4.55 13.34 -4.80
N LEU A 193 -4.78 13.30 -3.49
CA LEU A 193 -4.16 12.32 -2.59
C LEU A 193 -4.96 11.03 -2.44
N ARG A 194 -6.28 11.08 -2.63
CA ARG A 194 -7.18 9.95 -2.47
C ARG A 194 -7.42 9.28 -3.81
N LEU A 195 -6.51 8.38 -4.17
CA LEU A 195 -6.63 7.56 -5.37
C LEU A 195 -7.43 6.28 -5.03
N PRO A 196 -8.26 5.77 -5.95
CA PRO A 196 -8.94 4.50 -5.72
C PRO A 196 -7.93 3.35 -5.67
N LEU A 197 -8.03 2.48 -4.65
CA LEU A 197 -7.17 1.31 -4.51
C LEU A 197 -7.95 0.03 -4.86
N PRO A 198 -7.29 -0.99 -5.42
CA PRO A 198 -7.92 -2.30 -5.63
C PRO A 198 -8.39 -2.92 -4.31
N HIS A 199 -7.69 -2.65 -3.21
CA HIS A 199 -8.04 -3.07 -1.85
C HIS A 199 -9.47 -2.72 -1.44
N ASP A 200 -10.01 -1.60 -1.95
CA ASP A 200 -11.36 -1.15 -1.62
C ASP A 200 -12.45 -2.02 -2.28
N TYR A 201 -12.11 -2.74 -3.35
CA TYR A 201 -13.06 -3.55 -4.13
C TYR A 201 -12.93 -5.05 -3.83
N ILE A 202 -11.74 -5.53 -3.41
CA ILE A 202 -11.46 -6.95 -3.19
C ILE A 202 -12.48 -7.66 -2.29
N PRO A 203 -12.88 -7.12 -1.11
CA PRO A 203 -13.79 -7.83 -0.22
C PRO A 203 -15.11 -8.17 -0.91
N ARG A 204 -15.74 -7.16 -1.54
CA ARG A 204 -17.01 -7.32 -2.25
C ARG A 204 -16.91 -8.29 -3.44
N ILE A 205 -15.81 -8.23 -4.18
CA ILE A 205 -15.58 -9.14 -5.33
C ILE A 205 -15.41 -10.57 -4.84
N LEU A 206 -14.67 -10.76 -3.74
CA LEU A 206 -14.43 -12.07 -3.15
C LEU A 206 -15.71 -12.67 -2.57
N ASP A 207 -16.54 -11.88 -1.89
CA ASP A 207 -17.86 -12.30 -1.40
C ASP A 207 -18.76 -12.78 -2.56
N ALA A 208 -18.86 -11.97 -3.63
CA ALA A 208 -19.64 -12.34 -4.81
C ALA A 208 -19.06 -13.55 -5.54
N ALA A 209 -17.73 -13.72 -5.55
CA ALA A 209 -17.09 -14.86 -6.19
C ALA A 209 -17.36 -16.17 -5.43
N LEU A 210 -17.37 -16.12 -4.09
CA LEU A 210 -17.52 -17.28 -3.20
C LEU A 210 -18.98 -17.59 -2.82
N SER A 211 -19.94 -16.71 -3.13
CA SER A 211 -21.35 -16.94 -2.83
C SER A 211 -21.86 -18.21 -3.53
N ILE A 212 -22.23 -19.23 -2.75
CA ILE A 212 -22.75 -20.52 -3.23
C ILE A 212 -24.15 -20.36 -3.82
N ILE A 213 -24.94 -19.44 -3.29
CA ILE A 213 -26.30 -19.12 -3.76
C ILE A 213 -26.26 -17.76 -4.48
N PRO A 214 -26.51 -17.72 -5.80
CA PRO A 214 -26.61 -16.45 -6.52
C PRO A 214 -27.68 -15.56 -5.90
N GLY A 215 -27.31 -14.37 -5.44
CA GLY A 215 -28.24 -13.36 -4.91
C GLY A 215 -28.40 -13.32 -3.39
N GLU A 216 -27.73 -14.18 -2.62
CA GLU A 216 -27.55 -13.95 -1.18
C GLU A 216 -26.38 -12.99 -0.96
N ASP A 217 -26.71 -11.76 -0.56
CA ASP A 217 -25.72 -10.77 -0.14
C ASP A 217 -25.35 -11.03 1.32
N TYR A 218 -24.28 -11.79 1.55
CA TYR A 218 -23.77 -12.06 2.89
C TYR A 218 -23.35 -10.76 3.61
N ALA A 219 -23.03 -9.68 2.87
CA ALA A 219 -22.75 -8.37 3.45
C ALA A 219 -24.02 -7.65 3.95
N ALA A 220 -25.22 -8.10 3.54
CA ALA A 220 -26.50 -7.60 4.03
C ALA A 220 -26.99 -8.34 5.28
N LEU A 221 -26.29 -9.40 5.72
CA LEU A 221 -26.64 -10.10 6.96
C LEU A 221 -26.33 -9.22 8.17
N PRO A 222 -27.23 -9.17 9.18
CA PRO A 222 -26.95 -8.44 10.40
C PRO A 222 -25.76 -9.08 11.15
N PRO A 223 -24.91 -8.28 11.81
CA PRO A 223 -23.66 -8.74 12.42
C PRO A 223 -23.89 -9.81 13.50
N ASP A 224 -25.02 -9.75 14.20
CA ASP A 224 -25.41 -10.74 15.21
C ASP A 224 -25.57 -12.13 14.59
N ARG A 225 -26.13 -12.21 13.38
CA ARG A 225 -26.37 -13.47 12.67
C ARG A 225 -25.08 -14.02 12.05
N MET A 226 -24.21 -13.14 11.54
CA MET A 226 -22.87 -13.54 11.10
C MET A 226 -22.04 -14.14 12.24
N ALA A 227 -22.16 -13.57 13.45
CA ALA A 227 -21.48 -14.07 14.65
C ALA A 227 -22.05 -15.42 15.11
N GLU A 228 -23.38 -15.60 15.07
CA GLU A 228 -24.04 -16.87 15.39
C GLU A 228 -23.62 -17.99 14.42
N ASP A 229 -23.54 -17.68 13.12
CA ASP A 229 -23.20 -18.63 12.06
C ASP A 229 -21.67 -18.80 11.87
N ASN A 230 -20.84 -18.09 12.65
CA ASN A 230 -19.38 -18.04 12.52
C ASN A 230 -18.89 -17.71 11.09
N VAL A 231 -19.62 -16.82 10.40
CA VAL A 231 -19.24 -16.35 9.06
C VAL A 231 -18.11 -15.34 9.21
N ALA A 232 -16.91 -15.73 8.74
CA ALA A 232 -15.77 -14.82 8.65
C ALA A 232 -15.94 -13.88 7.45
N ASP A 233 -15.51 -12.62 7.60
CA ASP A 233 -15.37 -11.70 6.48
C ASP A 233 -14.39 -12.30 5.46
N ALA A 234 -14.76 -12.31 4.17
CA ALA A 234 -13.92 -12.88 3.13
C ALA A 234 -12.53 -12.21 3.10
N ALA A 235 -12.43 -10.94 3.47
CA ALA A 235 -11.15 -10.21 3.57
C ALA A 235 -10.21 -10.80 4.64
N ASP A 236 -10.75 -11.36 5.72
CA ASP A 236 -9.98 -11.92 6.83
C ASP A 236 -9.49 -13.35 6.60
N THR A 237 -10.05 -14.02 5.59
CA THR A 237 -9.65 -15.38 5.18
C THR A 237 -8.24 -15.42 4.60
N PHE A 238 -7.69 -16.63 4.44
CA PHE A 238 -6.41 -16.83 3.76
C PHE A 238 -6.43 -16.26 2.33
N LEU A 239 -7.53 -16.48 1.59
CA LEU A 239 -7.71 -15.96 0.24
C LEU A 239 -7.76 -14.43 0.24
N GLY A 240 -8.51 -13.83 1.16
CA GLY A 240 -8.59 -12.38 1.32
C GLY A 240 -7.22 -11.75 1.52
N ARG A 241 -6.43 -12.27 2.45
CA ARG A 241 -5.06 -11.79 2.69
C ARG A 241 -4.14 -11.98 1.50
N GLN A 242 -4.25 -13.10 0.79
CA GLN A 242 -3.47 -13.36 -0.41
C GLN A 242 -3.82 -12.38 -1.54
N CYS A 243 -5.11 -12.06 -1.73
CA CYS A 243 -5.57 -11.05 -2.66
C CYS A 243 -5.02 -9.65 -2.30
N MET A 244 -5.13 -9.22 -1.04
CA MET A 244 -4.63 -7.91 -0.60
C MET A 244 -3.11 -7.76 -0.81
N GLY A 245 -2.34 -8.79 -0.43
CA GLY A 245 -0.90 -8.81 -0.64
C GLY A 245 -0.52 -8.85 -2.13
N LEU A 246 -1.24 -9.62 -2.96
CA LEU A 246 -1.04 -9.63 -4.40
C LEU A 246 -1.36 -8.27 -5.03
N ALA A 247 -2.47 -7.64 -4.66
CA ALA A 247 -2.86 -6.33 -5.16
C ALA A 247 -1.79 -5.26 -4.88
N THR A 248 -1.20 -5.28 -3.68
CA THR A 248 -0.08 -4.38 -3.34
C THR A 248 1.13 -4.61 -4.25
N ARG A 249 1.48 -5.89 -4.52
CA ARG A 249 2.58 -6.23 -5.45
C ARG A 249 2.28 -5.85 -6.88
N CYS A 250 1.04 -6.02 -7.35
CA CYS A 250 0.61 -5.58 -8.68
C CYS A 250 0.79 -4.08 -8.85
N LEU A 251 0.47 -3.28 -7.83
CA LEU A 251 0.67 -1.83 -7.88
C LEU A 251 2.15 -1.41 -7.88
N GLN A 252 3.08 -2.28 -7.51
CA GLN A 252 4.51 -2.03 -7.71
C GLN A 252 4.88 -1.96 -9.20
N VAL A 253 4.14 -2.65 -10.07
CA VAL A 253 4.37 -2.68 -11.52
C VAL A 253 3.70 -1.48 -12.20
N TYR A 254 4.50 -0.64 -12.86
CA TYR A 254 4.03 0.59 -13.51
C TYR A 254 2.90 0.35 -14.53
N ALA A 255 3.05 -0.68 -15.38
CA ALA A 255 2.07 -1.00 -16.42
C ALA A 255 0.70 -1.35 -15.81
N VAL A 256 0.69 -2.22 -14.80
CA VAL A 256 -0.55 -2.63 -14.13
C VAL A 256 -1.22 -1.45 -13.44
N ALA A 257 -0.45 -0.66 -12.70
CA ALA A 257 -0.95 0.47 -11.93
C ALA A 257 -1.45 1.66 -12.78
N THR A 258 -0.97 1.80 -14.03
CA THR A 258 -1.26 2.98 -14.86
C THR A 258 -2.29 2.70 -15.96
N TYR A 259 -2.33 1.48 -16.51
CA TYR A 259 -3.20 1.16 -17.64
C TYR A 259 -4.56 0.60 -17.23
N TYR A 260 -4.67 -0.02 -16.06
CA TYR A 260 -5.91 -0.64 -15.60
C TYR A 260 -6.55 0.15 -14.46
N THR A 261 -7.87 0.09 -14.38
CA THR A 261 -8.59 0.68 -13.25
C THR A 261 -8.37 -0.15 -11.98
N ALA A 262 -8.47 0.48 -10.81
CA ALA A 262 -8.40 -0.22 -9.52
C ALA A 262 -9.38 -1.39 -9.42
N ARG A 263 -10.55 -1.25 -10.04
CA ARG A 263 -11.61 -2.26 -10.06
C ARG A 263 -11.24 -3.45 -10.96
N THR A 264 -10.70 -3.18 -12.15
CA THR A 264 -10.17 -4.20 -13.08
C THR A 264 -9.04 -4.99 -12.41
N ILE A 265 -8.08 -4.30 -11.76
CA ILE A 265 -6.99 -4.94 -11.02
C ILE A 265 -7.53 -5.82 -9.89
N ALA A 266 -8.49 -5.32 -9.09
CA ALA A 266 -9.09 -6.09 -8.02
C ALA A 266 -9.78 -7.37 -8.52
N CYS A 267 -10.53 -7.27 -9.62
CA CYS A 267 -11.17 -8.43 -10.26
C CYS A 267 -10.13 -9.45 -10.74
N GLY A 268 -9.09 -8.99 -11.45
CA GLY A 268 -8.00 -9.86 -11.92
C GLY A 268 -7.23 -10.53 -10.79
N VAL A 269 -6.96 -9.81 -9.68
CA VAL A 269 -6.31 -10.35 -8.48
C VAL A 269 -7.15 -11.48 -7.88
N VAL A 270 -8.46 -11.26 -7.69
CA VAL A 270 -9.34 -12.30 -7.14
C VAL A 270 -9.43 -13.50 -8.09
N GLY A 271 -9.57 -13.26 -9.39
CA GLY A 271 -9.59 -14.31 -10.40
C GLY A 271 -8.34 -15.19 -10.37
N VAL A 272 -7.15 -14.58 -10.41
CA VAL A 272 -5.86 -15.31 -10.38
C VAL A 272 -5.68 -16.11 -9.07
N VAL A 273 -6.07 -15.54 -7.93
CA VAL A 273 -5.95 -16.24 -6.63
C VAL A 273 -6.91 -17.43 -6.55
N LEU A 274 -8.15 -17.28 -7.01
CA LEU A 274 -9.13 -18.37 -7.02
C LEU A 274 -8.75 -19.47 -8.02
N ASP A 275 -8.22 -19.11 -9.18
CA ASP A 275 -7.74 -20.05 -10.20
C ASP A 275 -6.55 -20.85 -9.67
N GLY A 276 -5.55 -20.15 -9.12
CA GLY A 276 -4.39 -20.77 -8.50
C GLY A 276 -4.73 -21.64 -7.28
N SER A 277 -5.88 -21.41 -6.65
CA SER A 277 -6.41 -22.23 -5.55
C SER A 277 -7.31 -23.37 -6.00
N GLY A 278 -7.64 -23.47 -7.31
CA GLY A 278 -8.55 -24.48 -7.85
C GLY A 278 -10.01 -24.30 -7.45
N ILE A 279 -10.42 -23.08 -7.09
CA ILE A 279 -11.77 -22.75 -6.60
C ILE A 279 -12.66 -22.22 -7.73
N LEU A 280 -12.06 -21.71 -8.80
CA LEU A 280 -12.81 -21.11 -9.90
C LEU A 280 -13.77 -22.14 -10.51
N PRO A 281 -15.09 -21.89 -10.51
CA PRO A 281 -16.06 -22.83 -11.07
C PRO A 281 -15.75 -23.03 -12.55
N GLY A 282 -15.98 -24.23 -13.09
CA GLY A 282 -15.78 -24.55 -14.51
C GLY A 282 -16.69 -23.78 -15.49
N GLU A 283 -17.37 -22.74 -15.01
CA GLU A 283 -18.04 -21.73 -15.80
C GLU A 283 -16.95 -20.89 -16.49
N GLY A 284 -17.01 -20.77 -17.82
CA GLY A 284 -16.00 -20.03 -18.58
C GLY A 284 -15.79 -18.61 -18.04
N MET A 285 -14.55 -18.13 -18.14
CA MET A 285 -14.07 -16.89 -17.51
C MET A 285 -14.98 -15.67 -17.74
N ALA A 286 -15.46 -15.47 -18.97
CA ALA A 286 -16.36 -14.37 -19.31
C ALA A 286 -17.66 -14.37 -18.48
N ARG A 287 -18.24 -15.53 -18.20
CA ARG A 287 -19.44 -15.66 -17.36
C ARG A 287 -19.14 -15.38 -15.90
N TRP A 288 -17.97 -15.78 -15.42
CA TRP A 288 -17.54 -15.49 -14.06
C TRP A 288 -17.37 -13.98 -13.85
N VAL A 289 -16.71 -13.28 -14.78
CA VAL A 289 -16.55 -11.82 -14.73
C VAL A 289 -17.91 -11.12 -14.79
N GLU A 290 -18.79 -11.51 -15.71
CA GLU A 290 -20.15 -10.95 -15.82
C GLU A 290 -20.96 -11.17 -14.54
N ARG A 291 -20.81 -12.32 -13.88
CA ARG A 291 -21.51 -12.61 -12.62
C ARG A 291 -20.99 -11.75 -11.46
N VAL A 292 -19.67 -11.61 -11.32
CA VAL A 292 -19.05 -10.94 -10.16
C VAL A 292 -19.04 -9.43 -10.32
N MET A 293 -18.82 -8.93 -11.54
CA MET A 293 -18.63 -7.51 -11.84
C MET A 293 -19.73 -6.92 -12.72
N GLY A 294 -20.61 -7.71 -13.33
CA GLY A 294 -21.63 -7.20 -14.23
C GLY A 294 -21.01 -6.46 -15.41
N ARG A 295 -21.42 -5.19 -15.59
CA ARG A 295 -20.94 -4.30 -16.66
C ARG A 295 -19.80 -3.37 -16.23
N ASP A 296 -19.30 -3.54 -15.01
CA ASP A 296 -18.33 -2.63 -14.43
C ASP A 296 -16.88 -2.90 -14.89
N VAL A 297 -16.63 -4.05 -15.51
CA VAL A 297 -15.32 -4.47 -16.04
C VAL A 297 -15.57 -5.14 -17.40
N GLU A 298 -14.86 -4.71 -18.42
CA GLU A 298 -14.90 -5.35 -19.74
C GLU A 298 -14.09 -6.66 -19.71
N VAL A 299 -14.57 -7.67 -20.43
CA VAL A 299 -13.93 -9.00 -20.44
C VAL A 299 -12.54 -8.93 -21.06
N GLU A 300 -12.35 -8.11 -22.08
CA GLU A 300 -11.05 -7.89 -22.74
C GLU A 300 -10.03 -7.29 -21.76
N ASP A 301 -10.40 -6.20 -21.07
CA ASP A 301 -9.59 -5.59 -20.01
C ASP A 301 -9.22 -6.58 -18.89
N TYR A 302 -10.16 -7.48 -18.56
CA TYR A 302 -9.93 -8.52 -17.57
C TYR A 302 -8.91 -9.57 -18.05
N GLU A 303 -9.04 -10.08 -19.27
CA GLU A 303 -8.11 -11.07 -19.83
C GLU A 303 -6.68 -10.52 -19.92
N ASP A 304 -6.56 -9.27 -20.33
CA ASP A 304 -5.28 -8.56 -20.40
C ASP A 304 -4.68 -8.38 -19.00
N VAL A 305 -5.45 -7.89 -18.03
CA VAL A 305 -4.92 -7.68 -16.67
C VAL A 305 -4.56 -9.00 -15.99
N VAL A 306 -5.31 -10.08 -16.22
CA VAL A 306 -5.02 -11.40 -15.64
C VAL A 306 -3.69 -11.92 -16.14
N THR A 307 -3.34 -11.70 -17.41
CA THR A 307 -2.05 -12.10 -17.96
C THR A 307 -0.90 -11.41 -17.22
N GLU A 308 -1.02 -10.10 -16.97
CA GLU A 308 -0.01 -9.33 -16.23
C GLU A 308 0.04 -9.71 -14.74
N ILE A 309 -1.11 -9.86 -14.10
CA ILE A 309 -1.20 -10.25 -12.68
C ILE A 309 -0.67 -11.68 -12.46
N SER A 310 -0.92 -12.61 -13.40
CA SER A 310 -0.40 -13.97 -13.33
C SER A 310 1.13 -13.99 -13.36
N ALA A 311 1.76 -13.13 -14.16
CA ALA A 311 3.22 -12.98 -14.15
C ALA A 311 3.74 -12.54 -12.76
N VAL A 312 3.06 -11.58 -12.12
CA VAL A 312 3.38 -11.12 -10.75
C VAL A 312 3.13 -12.23 -9.72
N TYR A 313 2.04 -12.96 -9.85
CA TYR A 313 1.66 -14.05 -8.94
C TYR A 313 2.68 -15.19 -8.94
N LEU A 314 3.13 -15.59 -10.14
CA LEU A 314 4.14 -16.63 -10.34
C LEU A 314 5.57 -16.18 -10.03
N GLY A 315 5.78 -14.88 -9.77
CA GLY A 315 7.11 -14.31 -9.53
C GLY A 315 8.00 -14.35 -10.79
N VAL A 316 7.39 -14.27 -11.97
CA VAL A 316 8.15 -14.14 -13.22
C VAL A 316 8.62 -12.69 -13.29
N ASP A 317 9.84 -12.44 -12.80
CA ASP A 317 10.51 -11.16 -12.95
C ASP A 317 10.66 -10.88 -14.44
N ARG A 318 9.79 -10.03 -15.00
CA ARG A 318 10.08 -9.36 -16.27
C ARG A 318 11.19 -8.36 -16.00
N VAL A 319 12.43 -8.84 -16.04
CA VAL A 319 13.64 -8.02 -15.94
C VAL A 319 13.52 -6.87 -16.96
N GLY A 320 13.35 -5.66 -16.45
CA GLY A 320 13.74 -4.40 -17.08
C GLY A 320 13.31 -4.17 -18.53
N GLY A 321 12.07 -3.74 -18.75
CA GLY A 321 11.72 -2.91 -19.89
C GLY A 321 12.20 -1.47 -19.71
N SER A 322 13.51 -1.27 -19.48
CA SER A 322 14.12 0.04 -19.71
C SER A 322 14.11 0.28 -21.21
N GLY A 323 13.40 1.34 -21.63
CA GLY A 323 13.23 1.71 -23.04
C GLY A 323 14.55 1.69 -23.82
N ASN A 324 14.60 0.82 -24.81
CA ASN A 324 15.55 0.89 -25.91
C ASN A 324 14.79 0.65 -27.22
N ASP A 325 13.76 1.45 -27.46
CA ASP A 325 13.13 1.60 -28.77
C ASP A 325 13.65 2.89 -29.38
N GLY A 326 14.73 2.77 -30.15
CA GLY A 326 15.33 3.92 -30.84
C GLY A 326 16.66 3.61 -31.51
N ALA A 327 16.61 2.94 -32.67
CA ALA A 327 17.46 3.20 -33.85
C ALA A 327 17.25 2.09 -34.90
N GLY A 328 16.08 2.07 -35.52
CA GLY A 328 15.94 1.47 -36.86
C GLY A 328 16.44 2.49 -37.87
N ASP A 329 17.72 2.41 -38.20
CA ASP A 329 18.37 3.28 -39.17
C ASP A 329 17.84 2.92 -40.57
N GLU A 330 16.99 3.80 -41.10
CA GLU A 330 16.38 3.73 -42.41
C GLU A 330 17.43 4.10 -43.46
N ALA A 331 18.25 3.13 -43.86
CA ALA A 331 19.20 3.28 -44.95
C ALA A 331 18.45 3.47 -46.28
N LYS A 332 18.29 4.74 -46.68
CA LYS A 332 18.01 5.13 -48.07
C LYS A 332 19.16 4.66 -48.95
N SER A 333 18.92 3.61 -49.72
CA SER A 333 19.67 3.29 -50.92
C SER A 333 19.34 4.33 -51.99
N ASP A 334 20.28 5.24 -52.23
CA ASP A 334 20.38 6.02 -53.46
C ASP A 334 20.82 5.09 -54.60
N GLU A 335 19.89 4.80 -55.51
CA GLU A 335 20.19 4.18 -56.81
C GLU A 335 20.18 5.28 -57.89
N LYS A 336 21.38 5.75 -58.23
CA LYS A 336 21.68 6.47 -59.46
C LYS A 336 23.05 6.02 -59.96
N SER A 337 23.02 5.12 -60.94
CA SER A 337 23.90 4.97 -62.12
C SER A 337 24.09 3.51 -62.49
#